data_AF-A0AAV5CY56-F1
#
_entry.id   AF-A0AAV5CY56-F1
#
_cell.length_a   1.000
_cell.length_b   1.000
_cell.length_c   1.000
_cell.angle_alpha   90.00
_cell.angle_beta   90.00
_cell.angle_gamma   90.00
#
_symmetry.space_group_name_H-M   'P 1'
#
loop_
_entity.id
_entity.type
_entity.pdbx_description
1 polymer ?
#
loop_
_entity_poly.entity_id
_entity_poly.type
_entity_poly.pdbx_seq_one_letter_code
_entity_poly.pdbx_strand_id
1 'polypeptide(L)'
;MLLLRRVLLSSSSAPSPSRAQLANQAHRLLLHPPETLLSPTARRRIAAMAAAAPSMTREAFRAAVNNTLERRLFFVPSFKIYGGVAGLYDYGPPGCAVKANVLAFWRQHFVLEEGMLEVDCPCVTPEVVLKASGHVDKFTDLMVKDEKTGNCYRADHLLKDFCKEKLEKDNTLPPEKVEEFNKILAILDDLSAEQLGAKIKEYGIVAPDTKNSLSDPYPFNLMFQTSIGPSGLSPGYMRPETAQGIFVNFDSLYRYNGEKLPFAAAQIGQAFRNEA
;
A
#
# COMPACT_ATOMS: atom_id res chain seq x y z
N MET A 1 -27.01 33.35 16.25
CA MET A 1 -27.42 34.38 15.29
C MET A 1 -26.52 34.28 14.07
N LEU A 2 -26.94 33.53 13.05
CA LEU A 2 -26.28 33.43 11.74
C LEU A 2 -27.41 33.13 10.74
N LEU A 3 -27.83 34.17 10.02
CA LEU A 3 -28.89 34.14 9.02
C LEU A 3 -28.41 33.34 7.80
N LEU A 4 -29.03 32.20 7.51
CA LEU A 4 -28.95 31.60 6.18
C LEU A 4 -30.01 32.24 5.28
N ARG A 5 -29.54 33.02 4.32
CA ARG A 5 -30.36 33.66 3.28
C ARG A 5 -30.80 32.57 2.28
N ARG A 6 -32.10 32.27 2.28
CA ARG A 6 -32.76 31.36 1.33
C ARG A 6 -32.78 32.02 -0.05
N VAL A 7 -31.95 31.54 -0.98
CA VAL A 7 -32.07 31.89 -2.40
C VAL A 7 -33.11 30.97 -3.03
N LEU A 8 -34.26 31.54 -3.35
CA LEU A 8 -35.28 30.93 -4.19
C LEU A 8 -34.79 30.95 -5.65
N LEU A 9 -34.38 29.80 -6.16
CA LEU A 9 -34.19 29.57 -7.60
C LEU A 9 -35.42 28.83 -8.12
N SER A 10 -36.04 29.40 -9.15
CA SER A 10 -37.24 28.88 -9.81
C SER A 10 -37.04 27.45 -10.32
N SER A 11 -38.00 26.59 -10.01
CA SER A 11 -38.08 25.21 -10.50
C SER A 11 -38.25 25.16 -12.02
N SER A 12 -37.19 24.82 -12.73
CA SER A 12 -37.24 24.21 -14.06
C SER A 12 -37.07 22.70 -13.86
N SER A 13 -38.18 21.95 -13.92
CA SER A 13 -38.18 20.50 -13.78
C SER A 13 -37.71 19.86 -15.09
N ALA A 14 -36.40 19.67 -15.25
CA ALA A 14 -35.88 18.72 -16.23
C ALA A 14 -36.18 17.29 -15.72
N PRO A 15 -36.70 16.38 -16.57
CA PRO A 15 -36.99 15.02 -16.14
C PRO A 15 -35.69 14.31 -15.75
N SER A 16 -35.70 13.67 -14.58
CA SER A 16 -34.62 12.80 -14.12
C SER A 16 -34.45 11.63 -15.09
N PRO A 17 -33.20 11.30 -15.52
CA PRO A 17 -32.97 10.27 -16.51
C PRO A 17 -33.42 8.89 -15.99
N SER A 18 -33.97 8.08 -16.89
CA SER A 18 -34.40 6.72 -16.57
C SER A 18 -33.20 5.83 -16.19
N ARG A 19 -33.46 4.75 -15.46
CA ARG A 19 -32.43 3.77 -15.06
C ARG A 19 -31.68 3.19 -16.28
N ALA A 20 -32.33 3.12 -17.45
CA ALA A 20 -31.72 2.72 -18.72
C ALA A 20 -30.84 3.82 -19.34
N GLN A 21 -31.15 5.10 -19.14
CA GLN A 21 -30.32 6.22 -19.59
C GLN A 21 -29.05 6.34 -18.74
N LEU A 22 -29.14 6.14 -17.43
CA LEU A 22 -27.97 6.07 -16.53
C LEU A 22 -27.08 4.86 -16.86
N ALA A 23 -27.68 3.71 -17.13
CA ALA A 23 -26.95 2.52 -17.58
C ALA A 23 -26.24 2.74 -18.92
N ASN A 24 -26.87 3.39 -19.90
CA ASN A 24 -26.24 3.73 -21.19
C ASN A 24 -25.14 4.80 -21.07
N GLN A 25 -25.27 5.73 -20.14
CA GLN A 25 -24.27 6.77 -19.90
C GLN A 25 -23.04 6.17 -19.18
N ALA A 26 -23.25 5.25 -18.23
CA ALA A 26 -22.19 4.46 -17.62
C ALA A 26 -21.53 3.51 -18.64
N HIS A 27 -22.31 2.83 -19.47
CA HIS A 27 -21.80 1.92 -20.51
C HIS A 27 -20.97 2.66 -21.57
N ARG A 28 -21.31 3.90 -21.94
CA ARG A 28 -20.48 4.74 -22.82
C ARG A 28 -19.15 5.16 -22.20
N LEU A 29 -19.07 5.31 -20.87
CA LEU A 29 -17.81 5.62 -20.19
C LEU A 29 -16.86 4.40 -20.11
N LEU A 30 -17.40 3.18 -20.26
CA LEU A 30 -16.67 1.91 -20.14
C LEU A 30 -16.03 1.44 -21.46
N LEU A 31 -16.61 1.80 -22.61
CA LEU A 31 -16.10 1.37 -23.92
C LEU A 31 -14.95 2.21 -24.47
N HIS A 32 -14.53 3.24 -23.73
CA HIS A 32 -13.45 4.10 -24.18
C HIS A 32 -12.19 3.92 -23.31
N PRO A 33 -11.00 3.77 -23.93
CA PRO A 33 -9.74 3.66 -23.19
C PRO A 33 -9.54 4.89 -22.28
N PRO A 34 -8.75 4.78 -21.20
CA PRO A 34 -8.54 5.86 -20.21
C PRO A 34 -8.06 7.18 -20.82
N GLU A 35 -7.57 7.16 -22.07
CA GLU A 35 -7.31 8.35 -22.86
C GLU A 35 -8.52 9.29 -22.93
N THR A 36 -9.74 8.77 -23.09
CA THR A 36 -10.97 9.56 -23.31
C THR A 36 -11.49 10.33 -22.09
N LEU A 37 -11.01 10.04 -20.88
CA LEU A 37 -11.41 10.75 -19.67
C LEU A 37 -10.74 12.12 -19.53
N LEU A 38 -9.63 12.35 -20.25
CA LEU A 38 -8.90 13.60 -20.23
C LEU A 38 -9.32 14.49 -21.38
N SER A 39 -9.68 15.74 -21.08
CA SER A 39 -9.97 16.74 -22.11
C SER A 39 -8.76 16.90 -23.05
N PRO A 40 -8.97 17.24 -24.34
CA PRO A 40 -7.88 17.47 -25.28
C PRO A 40 -6.84 18.49 -24.77
N THR A 41 -7.32 19.47 -23.99
CA THR A 41 -6.49 20.48 -23.31
C THR A 41 -5.65 19.88 -22.18
N ALA A 42 -6.23 19.00 -21.36
CA ALA A 42 -5.49 18.29 -20.31
C ALA A 42 -4.43 17.37 -20.91
N ARG A 43 -4.75 16.65 -22.00
CA ARG A 43 -3.79 15.81 -22.72
C ARG A 43 -2.64 16.62 -23.30
N ARG A 44 -2.93 17.72 -23.99
CA ARG A 44 -1.89 18.62 -24.54
C ARG A 44 -0.99 19.19 -23.44
N ARG A 45 -1.56 19.53 -22.28
CA ARG A 45 -0.78 19.98 -21.12
C ARG A 45 0.11 18.88 -20.54
N ILE A 46 -0.41 17.66 -20.36
CA ILE A 46 0.38 16.53 -19.86
C ILE A 46 1.50 16.18 -20.86
N ALA A 47 1.21 16.14 -22.16
CA ALA A 47 2.19 15.88 -23.20
C ALA A 47 3.27 16.96 -23.28
N ALA A 48 2.90 18.25 -23.18
CA ALA A 48 3.84 19.36 -23.15
C ALA A 48 4.72 19.35 -21.88
N MET A 49 4.16 18.97 -20.73
CA MET A 49 4.93 18.79 -19.48
C MET A 49 5.89 17.62 -19.55
N ALA A 50 5.49 16.50 -20.18
CA ALA A 50 6.37 15.35 -20.41
C ALA A 50 7.50 15.68 -21.39
N ALA A 51 7.23 16.46 -22.45
CA ALA A 51 8.23 16.91 -23.42
C ALA A 51 9.20 17.97 -22.86
N ALA A 52 8.77 18.74 -21.85
CA ALA A 52 9.59 19.72 -21.15
C ALA A 52 10.24 19.17 -19.86
N ALA A 53 10.08 17.86 -19.58
CA ALA A 53 10.74 17.24 -18.45
C ALA A 53 12.27 17.38 -18.64
N PRO A 54 13.00 17.93 -17.65
CA PRO A 54 14.45 18.05 -17.74
C PRO A 54 15.08 16.69 -17.98
N SER A 55 16.34 16.66 -18.41
CA SER A 55 17.23 15.49 -18.28
C SER A 55 17.55 15.20 -16.80
N MET A 56 16.53 15.17 -15.96
CA MET A 56 16.64 15.01 -14.52
C MET A 56 16.82 13.54 -14.18
N THR A 57 17.68 13.28 -13.21
CA THR A 57 17.80 11.96 -12.60
C THR A 57 16.47 11.54 -11.98
N ARG A 58 16.24 10.23 -11.89
CA ARG A 58 15.01 9.67 -11.32
C ARG A 58 14.75 10.18 -9.91
N GLU A 59 15.80 10.38 -9.13
CA GLU A 59 15.79 10.88 -7.76
C GLU A 59 15.34 12.34 -7.71
N ALA A 60 15.86 13.19 -8.61
CA ALA A 60 15.44 14.58 -8.71
C ALA A 60 13.99 14.71 -9.17
N PHE A 61 13.55 13.86 -10.10
CA PHE A 61 12.13 13.79 -10.49
C PHE A 61 11.23 13.38 -9.32
N ARG A 62 11.59 12.32 -8.58
CA ARG A 62 10.85 11.87 -7.40
C ARG A 62 10.72 12.98 -6.36
N ALA A 63 11.82 13.70 -6.08
CA ALA A 63 11.81 14.82 -5.15
C ALA A 63 10.88 15.95 -5.63
N ALA A 64 10.92 16.30 -6.92
CA ALA A 64 10.05 17.33 -7.51
C ALA A 64 8.56 16.95 -7.42
N VAL A 65 8.21 15.68 -7.66
CA VAL A 65 6.85 15.16 -7.52
C VAL A 65 6.39 15.23 -6.06
N ASN A 66 7.17 14.69 -5.12
CA ASN A 66 6.83 14.72 -3.69
C ASN A 66 6.62 16.14 -3.18
N ASN A 67 7.54 17.06 -3.50
CA ASN A 67 7.42 18.47 -3.14
C ASN A 67 6.14 19.12 -3.69
N THR A 68 5.73 18.74 -4.90
CA THR A 68 4.50 19.25 -5.51
C THR A 68 3.26 18.69 -4.82
N LEU A 69 3.22 17.38 -4.55
CA LEU A 69 2.10 16.71 -3.90
C LEU A 69 1.90 17.23 -2.47
N GLU A 70 2.97 17.38 -1.69
CA GLU A 70 2.90 17.92 -0.33
C GLU A 70 2.49 19.40 -0.32
N ARG A 71 3.12 20.25 -1.16
CA ARG A 71 2.78 21.68 -1.24
C ARG A 71 1.35 21.93 -1.69
N ARG A 72 0.79 21.02 -2.49
CA ARG A 72 -0.62 21.06 -2.95
C ARG A 72 -1.55 20.26 -2.05
N LEU A 73 -1.05 19.76 -0.91
CA LEU A 73 -1.83 19.06 0.11
C LEU A 73 -2.58 17.83 -0.46
N PHE A 74 -1.95 17.08 -1.38
CA PHE A 74 -2.47 15.77 -1.78
C PHE A 74 -2.32 14.77 -0.64
N PHE A 75 -1.16 14.75 0.01
CA PHE A 75 -0.94 14.07 1.27
C PHE A 75 0.06 14.86 2.12
N VAL A 76 0.10 14.57 3.42
CA VAL A 76 1.08 15.09 4.36
C VAL A 76 1.48 13.99 5.36
N PRO A 77 2.71 14.03 5.92
CA PRO A 77 3.05 13.14 7.04
C PRO A 77 2.06 13.31 8.20
N SER A 78 1.49 12.21 8.68
CA SER A 78 0.55 12.25 9.80
C SER A 78 1.26 12.73 11.07
N PHE A 79 0.55 13.44 11.94
CA PHE A 79 1.09 13.96 13.21
C PHE A 79 2.31 14.87 13.07
N LYS A 80 2.48 15.55 11.92
CA LYS A 80 3.67 16.38 11.60
C LYS A 80 4.05 17.39 12.70
N ILE A 81 3.06 18.02 13.35
CA ILE A 81 3.32 19.00 14.43
C ILE A 81 3.88 18.37 15.72
N TYR A 82 3.81 17.04 15.84
CA TYR A 82 4.35 16.25 16.93
C TYR A 82 5.61 15.46 16.53
N GLY A 83 6.25 15.82 15.40
CA GLY A 83 7.43 15.12 14.88
C GLY A 83 7.11 14.04 13.83
N GLY A 84 5.83 13.68 13.68
CA GLY A 84 5.37 12.71 12.70
C GLY A 84 5.70 11.26 13.04
N VAL A 85 5.12 10.34 12.28
CA VAL A 85 5.39 8.90 12.37
C VAL A 85 5.65 8.37 10.97
N ALA A 86 6.81 7.73 10.76
CA ALA A 86 7.15 7.15 9.47
C ALA A 86 6.10 6.12 9.03
N GLY A 87 5.81 6.07 7.73
CA GLY A 87 4.79 5.17 7.17
C GLY A 87 3.35 5.65 7.33
N LEU A 88 3.06 6.69 8.12
CA LEU A 88 1.70 7.24 8.29
C LEU A 88 1.54 8.58 7.55
N TYR A 89 0.48 8.67 6.75
CA TYR A 89 0.16 9.85 5.95
C TYR A 89 -1.33 10.19 5.98
N ASP A 90 -1.61 11.49 6.06
CA ASP A 90 -2.96 12.04 5.96
C ASP A 90 -3.20 12.52 4.53
N TYR A 91 -4.32 12.10 3.91
CA TYR A 91 -4.73 12.65 2.61
C TYR A 91 -5.39 14.02 2.81
N GLY A 92 -4.91 15.02 2.07
CA GLY A 92 -5.58 16.32 2.03
C GLY A 92 -6.70 16.37 0.98
N PRO A 93 -7.37 17.53 0.81
CA PRO A 93 -8.59 17.63 0.00
C PRO A 93 -8.48 17.07 -1.43
N PRO A 94 -7.47 17.42 -2.24
CA PRO A 94 -7.33 16.84 -3.59
C PRO A 94 -6.94 15.35 -3.54
N GLY A 95 -6.18 14.91 -2.54
CA GLY A 95 -5.83 13.50 -2.37
C GLY A 95 -7.05 12.62 -2.04
N CYS A 96 -7.93 13.11 -1.18
CA CYS A 96 -9.21 12.46 -0.88
C CYS A 96 -10.08 12.33 -2.14
N ALA A 97 -10.16 13.37 -2.97
CA ALA A 97 -10.91 13.33 -4.22
C ALA A 97 -10.33 12.29 -5.20
N VAL A 98 -9.00 12.25 -5.36
CA VAL A 98 -8.33 11.24 -6.21
C VAL A 98 -8.58 9.84 -5.68
N LYS A 99 -8.39 9.61 -4.37
CA LYS A 99 -8.64 8.32 -3.72
C LYS A 99 -10.08 7.85 -3.95
N ALA A 100 -11.07 8.72 -3.75
CA ALA A 100 -12.47 8.41 -3.97
C ALA A 100 -12.75 8.03 -5.43
N ASN A 101 -12.18 8.76 -6.40
CA ASN A 101 -12.35 8.48 -7.82
C ASN A 101 -11.74 7.13 -8.22
N VAL A 102 -10.55 6.80 -7.71
CA VAL A 102 -9.88 5.52 -7.97
C VAL A 102 -10.69 4.35 -7.40
N LEU A 103 -11.19 4.48 -6.17
CA LEU A 103 -12.02 3.45 -5.54
C LEU A 103 -13.36 3.28 -6.27
N ALA A 104 -14.00 4.37 -6.67
CA ALA A 104 -15.24 4.33 -7.44
C ALA A 104 -15.04 3.64 -8.80
N PHE A 105 -13.95 3.96 -9.50
CA PHE A 105 -13.59 3.30 -10.76
C PHE A 105 -13.34 1.81 -10.57
N TRP A 106 -12.54 1.43 -9.57
CA TRP A 106 -12.26 0.02 -9.26
C TRP A 106 -13.54 -0.75 -8.94
N ARG A 107 -14.42 -0.17 -8.12
CA ARG A 107 -15.70 -0.78 -7.76
C ARG A 107 -16.62 -0.93 -8.97
N GLN A 108 -16.67 0.07 -9.85
CA GLN A 108 -17.41 -0.02 -11.10
C GLN A 108 -16.88 -1.15 -11.99
N HIS A 109 -15.56 -1.20 -12.18
CA HIS A 109 -14.91 -2.10 -13.11
C HIS A 109 -14.84 -3.56 -12.65
N PHE A 110 -14.75 -3.82 -11.35
CA PHE A 110 -14.66 -5.19 -10.84
C PHE A 110 -15.95 -5.62 -10.14
N VAL A 111 -16.38 -4.87 -9.13
CA VAL A 111 -17.52 -5.31 -8.29
C VAL A 111 -18.82 -5.29 -9.07
N LEU A 112 -19.10 -4.20 -9.79
CA LEU A 112 -20.38 -4.05 -10.50
C LEU A 112 -20.41 -4.78 -11.84
N GLU A 113 -19.32 -4.75 -12.61
CA GLU A 113 -19.24 -5.46 -13.90
C GLU A 113 -19.27 -6.98 -13.76
N GLU A 114 -18.56 -7.54 -12.77
CA GLU A 114 -18.51 -8.99 -12.53
C GLU A 114 -19.57 -9.47 -11.54
N GLY A 115 -20.43 -8.57 -11.03
CA GLY A 115 -21.47 -8.90 -10.06
C GLY A 115 -20.93 -9.49 -8.75
N MET A 116 -19.76 -9.04 -8.29
CA MET A 116 -19.13 -9.56 -7.07
C MET A 116 -19.96 -9.23 -5.82
N LEU A 117 -19.96 -10.15 -4.86
CA LEU A 117 -20.57 -9.96 -3.54
C LEU A 117 -19.67 -9.09 -2.66
N GLU A 118 -19.96 -7.78 -2.63
CA GLU A 118 -19.22 -6.82 -1.81
C GLU A 118 -19.57 -6.96 -0.32
N VAL A 119 -18.55 -7.06 0.52
CA VAL A 119 -18.68 -7.10 1.99
C VAL A 119 -17.77 -6.08 2.66
N ASP A 120 -18.13 -5.68 3.87
CA ASP A 120 -17.27 -4.89 4.76
C ASP A 120 -17.12 -5.60 6.11
N CYS A 121 -15.88 -5.91 6.47
CA CYS A 121 -15.53 -6.65 7.67
C CYS A 121 -14.75 -5.76 8.65
N PRO A 122 -14.74 -6.07 9.96
CA PRO A 122 -13.93 -5.34 10.94
C PRO A 122 -12.42 -5.33 10.63
N CYS A 123 -11.73 -4.30 11.11
CA CYS A 123 -10.27 -4.22 11.02
C CYS A 123 -9.56 -5.02 12.13
N VAL A 124 -10.20 -5.23 13.28
CA VAL A 124 -9.65 -6.02 14.38
C VAL A 124 -10.02 -7.49 14.17
N THR A 125 -9.02 -8.35 14.17
CA THR A 125 -9.15 -9.78 13.92
C THR A 125 -8.65 -10.57 15.13
N PRO A 126 -9.45 -11.49 15.70
CA PRO A 126 -9.00 -12.38 16.77
C PRO A 126 -7.80 -13.23 16.35
N GLU A 127 -6.86 -13.47 17.27
CA GLU A 127 -5.63 -14.23 16.99
C GLU A 127 -5.90 -15.57 16.31
N VAL A 128 -6.92 -16.31 16.77
CA VAL A 128 -7.25 -17.65 16.24
C VAL A 128 -7.46 -17.68 14.72
N VAL A 129 -8.01 -16.61 14.13
CA VAL A 129 -8.23 -16.50 12.68
C VAL A 129 -6.90 -16.34 11.94
N LEU A 130 -6.01 -15.51 12.49
CA LEU A 130 -4.69 -15.24 11.90
C LEU A 130 -3.70 -16.37 12.16
N LYS A 131 -3.89 -17.12 13.24
CA LYS A 131 -3.17 -18.37 13.50
C LYS A 131 -3.59 -19.44 12.51
N ALA A 132 -4.89 -19.63 12.29
CA ALA A 132 -5.42 -20.61 11.34
C ALA A 132 -4.97 -20.32 9.89
N SER A 133 -4.90 -19.06 9.49
CA SER A 133 -4.37 -18.66 8.17
C SER A 133 -2.84 -18.67 8.06
N GLY A 134 -2.12 -18.93 9.17
CA GLY A 134 -0.66 -18.98 9.20
C GLY A 134 0.04 -17.63 9.33
N HIS A 135 -0.69 -16.52 9.38
CA HIS A 135 -0.11 -15.18 9.52
C HIS A 135 0.66 -15.00 10.81
N VAL A 136 0.18 -15.55 11.93
CA VAL A 136 0.89 -15.46 13.22
C VAL A 136 2.31 -16.03 13.14
N ASP A 137 2.50 -17.09 12.35
CA ASP A 137 3.76 -17.82 12.28
C ASP A 137 4.66 -17.37 11.12
N LYS A 138 4.07 -16.89 10.02
CA LYS A 138 4.78 -16.64 8.76
C LYS A 138 4.77 -15.19 8.29
N PHE A 139 3.91 -14.34 8.86
CA PHE A 139 3.84 -12.94 8.49
C PHE A 139 4.90 -12.12 9.25
N THR A 140 6.16 -12.49 9.00
CA THR A 140 7.33 -11.97 9.70
C THR A 140 8.40 -11.56 8.71
N ASP A 141 9.07 -10.44 8.96
CA ASP A 141 10.32 -10.09 8.29
C ASP A 141 11.52 -10.44 9.17
N LEU A 142 12.67 -10.68 8.54
CA LEU A 142 13.93 -10.85 9.25
C LEU A 142 14.53 -9.49 9.55
N MET A 143 14.69 -9.19 10.83
CA MET A 143 15.17 -7.91 11.34
C MET A 143 16.53 -8.07 12.01
N VAL A 144 17.36 -7.04 11.91
CA VAL A 144 18.59 -6.89 12.71
C VAL A 144 18.51 -5.62 13.53
N LYS A 145 19.21 -5.60 14.67
CA LYS A 145 19.19 -4.50 15.62
C LYS A 145 20.58 -3.91 15.78
N ASP A 146 20.71 -2.58 15.74
CA ASP A 146 21.93 -1.90 16.19
C ASP A 146 22.13 -2.18 17.69
N GLU A 147 23.23 -2.83 18.03
CA GLU A 147 23.50 -3.30 19.40
C GLU A 147 23.64 -2.15 20.41
N LYS A 148 23.94 -0.93 19.96
CA LYS A 148 24.10 0.24 20.86
C LYS A 148 22.86 1.10 20.95
N THR A 149 22.19 1.39 19.83
CA THR A 149 21.02 2.30 19.82
C THR A 149 19.70 1.56 19.97
N GLY A 150 19.68 0.29 19.57
CA GLY A 150 18.48 -0.53 19.52
C GLY A 150 17.57 -0.25 18.33
N ASN A 151 18.00 0.58 17.37
CA ASN A 151 17.29 0.76 16.12
C ASN A 151 17.24 -0.56 15.34
N CYS A 152 16.07 -0.85 14.77
CA CYS A 152 15.84 -2.06 14.00
C CYS A 152 15.89 -1.75 12.51
N TYR A 153 16.45 -2.66 11.72
CA TYR A 153 16.54 -2.56 10.27
C TYR A 153 16.15 -3.89 9.65
N ARG A 154 15.46 -3.83 8.51
CA ARG A 154 15.18 -5.00 7.68
C ARG A 154 16.47 -5.58 7.12
N ALA A 155 16.76 -6.84 7.47
CA ALA A 155 18.02 -7.48 7.17
C ALA A 155 18.22 -7.72 5.66
N ASP A 156 17.14 -8.06 4.96
CA ASP A 156 17.08 -8.22 3.50
C ASP A 156 17.35 -6.89 2.79
N HIS A 157 16.73 -5.80 3.26
CA HIS A 157 16.93 -4.46 2.71
C HIS A 157 18.39 -4.00 2.86
N LEU A 158 19.01 -4.23 4.02
CA LEU A 158 20.42 -3.89 4.23
C LEU A 158 21.34 -4.63 3.25
N LEU A 159 21.12 -5.93 3.06
CA LEU A 159 21.91 -6.72 2.12
C LEU A 159 21.67 -6.27 0.67
N LYS A 160 20.41 -6.00 0.31
CA LYS A 160 20.01 -5.51 -1.01
C LYS A 160 20.68 -4.19 -1.36
N ASP A 161 20.62 -3.22 -0.44
CA ASP A 161 21.16 -1.89 -0.65
C ASP A 161 22.68 -1.93 -0.74
N PHE A 162 23.34 -2.75 0.08
CA PHE A 162 24.78 -2.98 -0.02
C PHE A 162 25.17 -3.57 -1.39
N CYS A 163 24.51 -4.63 -1.84
CA CYS A 163 24.81 -5.26 -3.13
C CYS A 163 24.60 -4.28 -4.29
N LYS A 164 23.50 -3.50 -4.30
CA LYS A 164 23.25 -2.49 -5.33
C LYS A 164 24.27 -1.37 -5.31
N GLU A 165 24.61 -0.85 -4.13
CA GLU A 165 25.60 0.21 -4.00
C GLU A 165 26.97 -0.23 -4.54
N LYS A 166 27.37 -1.47 -4.25
CA LYS A 166 28.60 -2.05 -4.80
C LYS A 166 28.55 -2.19 -6.32
N LEU A 167 27.46 -2.71 -6.87
CA LEU A 167 27.29 -2.87 -8.31
C LEU A 167 27.26 -1.53 -9.07
N GLU A 168 26.70 -0.48 -8.46
CA GLU A 168 26.57 0.84 -9.10
C GLU A 168 27.84 1.71 -8.98
N LYS A 169 28.56 1.62 -7.86
CA LYS A 169 29.67 2.55 -7.55
C LYS A 169 31.06 1.96 -7.76
N ASP A 170 31.21 0.64 -7.75
CA ASP A 170 32.51 -0.02 -7.84
C ASP A 170 32.72 -0.69 -9.20
N ASN A 171 33.28 0.09 -10.14
CA ASN A 171 33.62 -0.38 -11.49
C ASN A 171 34.84 -1.33 -11.52
N THR A 172 35.45 -1.62 -10.36
CA THR A 172 36.63 -2.51 -10.24
C THR A 172 36.27 -3.89 -9.71
N LEU A 173 34.98 -4.17 -9.47
CA LEU A 173 34.53 -5.46 -9.00
C LEU A 173 34.91 -6.58 -10.00
N PRO A 174 35.52 -7.69 -9.52
CA PRO A 174 35.73 -8.87 -10.33
C PRO A 174 34.40 -9.39 -10.91
N PRO A 175 34.39 -9.93 -12.14
CA PRO A 175 33.17 -10.49 -12.75
C PRO A 175 32.47 -11.51 -11.85
N GLU A 176 33.24 -12.32 -11.12
CA GLU A 176 32.73 -13.30 -10.16
C GLU A 176 31.90 -12.67 -9.03
N LYS A 177 32.33 -11.51 -8.50
CA LYS A 177 31.61 -10.78 -7.44
C LYS A 177 30.34 -10.12 -7.96
N VAL A 178 30.37 -9.64 -9.20
CA VAL A 178 29.18 -9.11 -9.89
C VAL A 178 28.13 -10.21 -10.05
N GLU A 179 28.52 -11.40 -10.48
CA GLU A 179 27.61 -12.55 -10.55
C GLU A 179 27.09 -12.97 -9.17
N GLU A 180 27.95 -12.99 -8.15
CA GLU A 180 27.55 -13.32 -6.77
C GLU A 180 26.47 -12.37 -6.26
N PHE A 181 26.66 -11.05 -6.38
CA PHE A 181 25.68 -10.06 -5.95
C PHE A 181 24.36 -10.16 -6.72
N ASN A 182 24.41 -10.38 -8.04
CA ASN A 182 23.19 -10.58 -8.82
C ASN A 182 22.44 -11.86 -8.42
N LYS A 183 23.15 -12.95 -8.11
CA LYS A 183 22.55 -14.19 -7.59
C LYS A 183 21.90 -13.96 -6.23
N ILE A 184 22.58 -13.27 -5.31
CA ILE A 184 22.04 -12.93 -4.00
C ILE A 184 20.77 -12.08 -4.14
N LEU A 185 20.79 -11.05 -4.98
CA LEU A 185 19.62 -10.20 -5.24
C LEU A 185 18.44 -10.98 -5.82
N ALA A 186 18.67 -12.07 -6.54
CA ALA A 186 17.63 -12.91 -7.12
C ALA A 186 16.98 -13.88 -6.13
N ILE A 187 17.71 -14.29 -5.08
CA ILE A 187 17.22 -15.26 -4.06
C ILE A 187 17.03 -14.61 -2.69
N LEU A 188 17.09 -13.28 -2.61
CA LEU A 188 17.13 -12.54 -1.35
C LEU A 188 15.96 -12.88 -0.43
N ASP A 189 14.76 -13.00 -1.00
CA ASP A 189 13.52 -13.28 -0.27
C ASP A 189 13.45 -14.72 0.27
N ASP A 190 14.29 -15.62 -0.25
CA ASP A 190 14.36 -17.05 0.12
C ASP A 190 15.47 -17.35 1.14
N LEU A 191 16.30 -16.37 1.50
CA LEU A 191 17.41 -16.57 2.43
C LEU A 191 16.91 -16.79 3.87
N SER A 192 17.47 -17.81 4.53
CA SER A 192 17.21 -18.04 5.96
C SER A 192 17.87 -16.98 6.84
N ALA A 193 17.44 -16.87 8.10
CA ALA A 193 18.05 -15.96 9.08
C ALA A 193 19.55 -16.19 9.23
N GLU A 194 20.01 -17.44 9.21
CA GLU A 194 21.41 -17.82 9.33
C GLU A 194 22.20 -17.43 8.08
N GLN A 195 21.65 -17.66 6.88
CA GLN A 195 22.28 -17.30 5.62
C GLN A 195 22.41 -15.78 5.48
N LEU A 196 21.35 -15.05 5.85
CA LEU A 196 21.30 -13.61 5.80
C LEU A 196 22.28 -13.00 6.82
N GLY A 197 22.32 -13.54 8.03
CA GLY A 197 23.26 -13.13 9.08
C GLY A 197 24.72 -13.41 8.70
N ALA A 198 24.99 -14.56 8.09
CA ALA A 198 26.30 -14.90 7.56
C ALA A 198 26.75 -13.89 6.49
N LYS A 199 25.86 -13.53 5.55
CA LYS A 199 26.18 -12.55 4.48
C LYS A 199 26.38 -11.13 5.03
N ILE A 200 25.57 -10.71 6.00
CA ILE A 200 25.73 -9.43 6.70
C ILE A 200 27.11 -9.35 7.38
N LYS A 201 27.53 -10.42 8.06
CA LYS A 201 28.84 -10.51 8.71
C LYS A 201 30.00 -10.60 7.70
N GLU A 202 29.86 -11.43 6.67
CA GLU A 202 30.86 -11.64 5.61
C GLU A 202 31.19 -10.32 4.89
N TYR A 203 30.17 -9.53 4.57
CA TYR A 203 30.34 -8.26 3.87
C TYR A 203 30.60 -7.06 4.80
N GLY A 204 30.64 -7.28 6.12
CA GLY A 204 30.87 -6.23 7.10
C GLY A 204 29.79 -5.15 7.07
N ILE A 205 28.54 -5.53 6.83
CA ILE A 205 27.41 -4.61 6.80
C ILE A 205 27.14 -4.13 8.23
N VAL A 206 27.07 -2.81 8.40
CA VAL A 206 26.85 -2.12 9.67
C VAL A 206 25.60 -1.27 9.60
N ALA A 207 25.11 -0.81 10.76
CA ALA A 207 23.98 0.12 10.81
C ALA A 207 24.23 1.35 9.92
N PRO A 208 23.32 1.71 9.00
CA PRO A 208 23.54 2.79 8.03
C PRO A 208 23.89 4.13 8.66
N ASP A 209 23.24 4.48 9.76
CA ASP A 209 23.31 5.79 10.41
C ASP A 209 24.49 5.92 11.38
N THR A 210 24.77 4.86 12.14
CA THR A 210 25.71 4.89 13.28
C THR A 210 27.00 4.14 13.01
N LYS A 211 27.03 3.29 11.96
CA LYS A 211 28.13 2.36 11.65
C LYS A 211 28.45 1.37 12.79
N ASN A 212 27.50 1.15 13.71
CA ASN A 212 27.62 0.16 14.77
C ASN A 212 27.39 -1.27 14.23
N SER A 213 27.84 -2.24 15.02
CA SER A 213 27.54 -3.66 14.84
C SER A 213 26.04 -3.93 14.91
N LEU A 214 25.61 -4.92 14.13
CA LEU A 214 24.23 -5.40 14.06
C LEU A 214 24.13 -6.77 14.74
N SER A 215 23.00 -7.01 15.40
CA SER A 215 22.64 -8.33 15.94
C SER A 215 22.48 -9.37 14.84
N ASP A 216 22.39 -10.64 15.23
CA ASP A 216 21.91 -11.69 14.32
C ASP A 216 20.47 -11.42 13.87
N PRO A 217 20.09 -11.79 12.62
CA PRO A 217 18.73 -11.64 12.15
C PRO A 217 17.75 -12.46 12.98
N TYR A 218 16.61 -11.87 13.32
CA TYR A 218 15.53 -12.52 14.06
C TYR A 218 14.18 -12.21 13.40
N PRO A 219 13.20 -13.13 13.49
CA PRO A 219 11.87 -12.89 12.93
C PRO A 219 11.12 -11.82 13.73
N PHE A 220 10.52 -10.87 13.03
CA PHE A 220 9.67 -9.82 13.59
C PHE A 220 8.29 -9.87 12.96
N ASN A 221 7.25 -10.01 13.79
CA ASN A 221 5.87 -10.07 13.31
C ASN A 221 5.40 -8.69 12.84
N LEU A 222 4.91 -8.63 11.60
CA LEU A 222 4.47 -7.40 10.94
C LEU A 222 3.02 -7.01 11.26
N MET A 223 2.32 -7.75 12.12
CA MET A 223 0.96 -7.41 12.50
C MET A 223 0.95 -6.51 13.73
N PHE A 224 0.14 -5.44 13.69
CA PHE A 224 -0.12 -4.65 14.89
C PHE A 224 -0.99 -5.46 15.86
N GLN A 225 -0.42 -5.84 17.00
CA GLN A 225 -1.14 -6.55 18.06
C GLN A 225 -1.99 -5.59 18.89
N THR A 226 -3.13 -6.08 19.35
CA THR A 226 -4.04 -5.39 20.28
C THR A 226 -4.72 -6.40 21.20
N SER A 227 -5.58 -5.93 22.11
CA SER A 227 -6.39 -6.78 22.98
C SER A 227 -7.87 -6.43 22.82
N ILE A 228 -8.71 -7.46 22.74
CA ILE A 228 -10.15 -7.35 22.57
C ILE A 228 -10.80 -7.40 23.96
N GLY A 229 -11.57 -6.35 24.27
CA GLY A 229 -12.27 -6.24 25.55
C GLY A 229 -11.39 -5.75 26.70
N PRO A 230 -12.01 -5.42 27.85
CA PRO A 230 -11.34 -4.70 28.94
C PRO A 230 -10.37 -5.56 29.75
N SER A 231 -10.46 -6.89 29.68
CA SER A 231 -9.62 -7.79 30.47
C SER A 231 -8.20 -7.96 29.92
N GLY A 232 -7.97 -7.58 28.65
CA GLY A 232 -6.70 -7.83 27.97
C GLY A 232 -6.44 -9.31 27.61
N LEU A 233 -7.35 -10.22 27.97
CA LEU A 233 -7.15 -11.67 27.84
C LEU A 233 -7.41 -12.23 26.44
N SER A 234 -8.10 -11.47 25.59
CA SER A 234 -8.42 -11.89 24.22
C SER A 234 -7.48 -11.20 23.23
N PRO A 235 -6.38 -11.84 22.82
CA PRO A 235 -5.46 -11.25 21.86
C PRO A 235 -6.12 -11.07 20.49
N GLY A 236 -5.79 -9.96 19.84
CA GLY A 236 -6.22 -9.66 18.48
C GLY A 236 -5.15 -8.88 17.74
N TYR A 237 -5.38 -8.67 16.46
CA TYR A 237 -4.50 -7.91 15.60
C TYR A 237 -5.31 -6.98 14.71
N MET A 238 -4.70 -5.88 14.29
CA MET A 238 -5.18 -5.15 13.12
C MET A 238 -4.88 -6.00 11.88
N ARG A 239 -5.88 -6.25 11.04
CA ARG A 239 -5.77 -7.18 9.91
C ARG A 239 -4.64 -6.76 8.94
N PRO A 240 -3.77 -7.69 8.52
CA PRO A 240 -2.71 -7.42 7.53
C PRO A 240 -3.21 -7.41 6.07
N GLU A 241 -4.42 -7.90 5.85
CA GLU A 241 -5.13 -7.97 4.56
C GLU A 241 -6.66 -8.00 4.78
N THR A 242 -7.45 -7.85 3.71
CA THR A 242 -8.93 -7.92 3.78
C THR A 242 -9.49 -9.31 3.51
N ALA A 243 -8.72 -10.23 2.91
CA ALA A 243 -9.23 -11.52 2.43
C ALA A 243 -9.81 -12.41 3.52
N GLN A 244 -9.21 -12.43 4.72
CA GLN A 244 -9.69 -13.24 5.84
C GLN A 244 -11.15 -12.95 6.20
N GLY A 245 -11.59 -11.69 6.08
CA GLY A 245 -12.98 -11.29 6.33
C GLY A 245 -13.97 -11.95 5.35
N ILE A 246 -13.56 -12.13 4.10
CA ILE A 246 -14.35 -12.85 3.09
C ILE A 246 -14.39 -14.35 3.41
N PHE A 247 -13.24 -14.95 3.74
CA PHE A 247 -13.16 -16.40 4.02
C PHE A 247 -14.01 -16.83 5.21
N VAL A 248 -13.99 -16.08 6.32
CA VAL A 248 -14.81 -16.42 7.50
C VAL A 248 -16.31 -16.27 7.23
N ASN A 249 -16.70 -15.50 6.21
CA ASN A 249 -18.08 -15.31 5.78
C ASN A 249 -18.47 -16.17 4.56
N PHE A 250 -17.61 -17.09 4.12
CA PHE A 250 -17.84 -17.88 2.90
C PHE A 250 -19.19 -18.61 2.90
N ASP A 251 -19.56 -19.24 4.01
CA ASP A 251 -20.82 -19.98 4.14
C ASP A 251 -22.04 -19.08 3.92
N SER A 252 -22.05 -17.88 4.51
CA SER A 252 -23.11 -16.87 4.31
C SER A 252 -23.15 -16.37 2.86
N LEU A 253 -21.99 -16.11 2.26
CA LEU A 253 -21.89 -15.64 0.87
C LEU A 253 -22.32 -16.72 -0.14
N TYR A 254 -21.93 -17.97 0.11
CA TYR A 254 -22.31 -19.11 -0.71
C TYR A 254 -23.83 -19.33 -0.69
N ARG A 255 -24.47 -19.27 0.50
CA ARG A 255 -25.94 -19.33 0.61
C ARG A 255 -26.63 -18.15 -0.04
N TYR A 256 -26.10 -16.94 0.11
CA TYR A 256 -26.63 -15.76 -0.57
C TYR A 256 -26.59 -15.92 -2.09
N ASN A 257 -25.54 -16.57 -2.62
CA ASN A 257 -25.44 -16.91 -4.04
C ASN A 257 -26.30 -18.13 -4.46
N GLY A 258 -27.20 -18.59 -3.60
CA GLY A 258 -28.06 -19.75 -3.87
C GLY A 258 -27.29 -21.06 -3.99
N GLU A 259 -26.19 -21.21 -3.23
CA GLU A 259 -25.35 -22.41 -3.15
C GLU A 259 -24.74 -22.82 -4.50
N LYS A 260 -24.46 -21.83 -5.36
CA LYS A 260 -23.86 -22.06 -6.68
C LYS A 260 -22.45 -21.51 -6.76
N LEU A 261 -21.61 -22.23 -7.49
CA LEU A 261 -20.26 -21.82 -7.88
C LEU A 261 -20.19 -21.68 -9.41
N PRO A 262 -19.29 -20.84 -9.95
CA PRO A 262 -18.43 -19.91 -9.23
C PRO A 262 -19.18 -18.64 -8.77
N PHE A 263 -18.69 -18.01 -7.70
CA PHE A 263 -19.01 -16.62 -7.36
C PHE A 263 -17.74 -15.91 -6.87
N ALA A 264 -17.75 -14.58 -6.96
CA ALA A 264 -16.68 -13.74 -6.45
C ALA A 264 -17.21 -12.85 -5.33
N ALA A 265 -16.36 -12.57 -4.35
CA ALA A 265 -16.63 -11.61 -3.29
C ALA A 265 -15.51 -10.57 -3.25
N ALA A 266 -15.86 -9.36 -2.86
CA ALA A 266 -14.93 -8.23 -2.85
C ALA A 266 -15.03 -7.47 -1.52
N GLN A 267 -13.92 -6.87 -1.11
CA GLN A 267 -13.90 -5.97 0.04
C GLN A 267 -12.94 -4.82 -0.21
N ILE A 268 -13.42 -3.59 0.03
CA ILE A 268 -12.62 -2.37 -0.01
C ILE A 268 -12.45 -1.87 1.42
N GLY A 269 -11.21 -1.84 1.93
CA GLY A 269 -10.97 -1.43 3.30
C GLY A 269 -9.50 -1.19 3.62
N GLN A 270 -9.23 -0.74 4.85
CA GLN A 270 -7.86 -0.57 5.34
C GLN A 270 -7.24 -1.91 5.73
N ALA A 271 -5.93 -2.02 5.60
CA ALA A 271 -5.10 -3.11 6.10
C ALA A 271 -3.83 -2.50 6.71
N PHE A 272 -3.24 -3.19 7.69
CA PHE A 272 -2.20 -2.61 8.54
C PHE A 272 -0.98 -3.53 8.58
N ARG A 273 0.19 -2.97 8.30
CA ARG A 273 1.48 -3.66 8.40
C ARG A 273 2.44 -2.80 9.22
N ASN A 274 3.04 -3.40 10.23
CA ASN A 274 4.02 -2.80 11.10
C ASN A 274 5.40 -2.93 10.45
N GLU A 275 5.57 -2.18 9.35
CA GLU A 275 6.81 -2.13 8.59
C GLU A 275 7.91 -1.47 9.42
N ALA A 276 9.15 -1.92 9.22
CA ALA A 276 10.33 -1.40 9.90
C ALA A 276 11.15 -0.44 9.04
#